data_AF-A0A950SEC1-F1
#
_entry.id   AF-A0A950SEC1-F1
#
_cell.length_a   1.000
_cell.length_b   1.000
_cell.length_c   1.000
_cell.angle_alpha   90.00
_cell.angle_beta   90.00
_cell.angle_gamma   90.00
#
_symmetry.space_group_name_H-M   'P 1'
#
loop_
_entity.id
_entity.type
_entity.pdbx_description
1 polymer ?
#
loop_
_entity_poly.entity_id
_entity_poly.type
_entity_poly.pdbx_seq_one_letter_code
_entity_poly.pdbx_strand_id
1 'polypeptide(L)'
;TPVFGNNPAFEIVDVTRAGAITGYTAYHLPNVALPWSREYSFDEAYAKRAYTAATLSEIERAIGSDAAIRTKYFDYYSSGASKASADALAKWRGYWCGLQTIPAAALTSCACAL
;
A
#
# COMPACT_ATOMS: atom_id res chain seq x y z
N THR A 1 1.49 -16.09 -3.00
CA THR A 1 2.67 -16.97 -2.79
C THR A 1 3.80 -16.13 -2.22
N PRO A 2 4.52 -16.58 -1.18
CA PRO A 2 5.48 -15.76 -0.45
C PRO A 2 6.87 -15.66 -1.12
N VAL A 3 6.94 -15.77 -2.45
CA VAL A 3 8.21 -15.86 -3.21
C VAL A 3 9.14 -14.66 -2.95
N PHE A 4 8.57 -13.48 -2.71
CA PHE A 4 9.32 -12.24 -2.45
C PHE A 4 9.31 -11.82 -0.97
N GLY A 5 8.96 -12.74 -0.07
CA GLY A 5 9.01 -12.51 1.38
C GLY A 5 7.80 -11.80 1.98
N ASN A 6 6.80 -11.42 1.17
CA ASN A 6 5.50 -10.97 1.67
C ASN A 6 4.64 -12.16 2.14
N ASN A 7 3.75 -11.93 3.10
CA ASN A 7 2.72 -12.93 3.42
C ASN A 7 1.78 -13.09 2.21
N PRO A 8 1.25 -14.30 1.92
CA PRO A 8 0.15 -14.44 0.98
C PRO A 8 -1.01 -13.55 1.42
N ALA A 9 -1.59 -12.81 0.47
CA ALA A 9 -2.66 -11.86 0.72
C ALA A 9 -3.63 -11.80 -0.47
N PHE A 10 -4.85 -11.35 -0.21
CA PHE A 10 -5.83 -10.96 -1.21
C PHE A 10 -6.68 -9.80 -0.69
N GLU A 11 -7.33 -9.09 -1.60
CA GLU A 11 -8.27 -8.02 -1.27
C GLU A 11 -9.67 -8.37 -1.77
N ILE A 12 -10.68 -7.99 -1.00
CA ILE A 12 -12.07 -7.92 -1.45
C ILE A 12 -12.38 -6.45 -1.69
N VAL A 13 -12.74 -6.10 -2.93
CA VAL A 13 -12.99 -4.72 -3.36
C VAL A 13 -14.49 -4.46 -3.40
N ASP A 14 -14.91 -3.36 -2.79
CA ASP A 14 -16.30 -2.92 -2.76
C ASP A 14 -16.62 -2.06 -3.98
N VAL A 15 -17.54 -2.51 -4.83
CA VAL A 15 -17.88 -1.85 -6.10
C VAL A 15 -19.38 -1.57 -6.17
N THR A 16 -19.74 -0.34 -6.54
CA THR A 16 -21.13 0.04 -6.82
C THR A 16 -21.65 -0.64 -8.08
N ARG A 17 -22.98 -0.68 -8.28
CA ARG A 17 -23.57 -1.17 -9.54
C ARG A 17 -23.08 -0.41 -10.79
N ALA A 18 -22.66 0.84 -10.64
CA ALA A 18 -22.12 1.66 -11.73
C ALA A 18 -20.62 1.40 -11.99
N GLY A 19 -19.97 0.50 -11.23
CA GLY A 19 -18.56 0.15 -11.40
C GLY A 19 -17.58 1.02 -10.60
N ALA A 20 -18.06 2.00 -9.81
CA ALA A 20 -17.18 2.79 -8.96
C ALA A 20 -16.70 1.96 -7.75
N ILE A 21 -15.39 1.98 -7.48
CA ILE A 21 -14.78 1.40 -6.27
C ILE A 21 -15.08 2.33 -5.10
N THR A 22 -15.46 1.75 -3.96
CA THR A 22 -15.83 2.50 -2.74
C THR A 22 -14.89 2.22 -1.57
N GLY A 23 -14.20 1.08 -1.60
CA GLY A 23 -13.24 0.66 -0.60
C GLY A 23 -12.72 -0.75 -0.90
N TYR A 24 -11.92 -1.26 0.03
CA TYR A 24 -11.51 -2.66 0.02
C TYR A 24 -11.20 -3.12 1.44
N THR A 25 -11.19 -4.44 1.62
CA THR A 25 -10.68 -5.12 2.81
C THR A 25 -9.58 -6.10 2.40
N ALA A 26 -8.41 -5.95 2.99
CA ALA A 26 -7.28 -6.85 2.80
C ALA A 26 -7.33 -8.02 3.79
N TYR A 27 -6.94 -9.19 3.31
CA TYR A 27 -6.77 -10.42 4.07
C TYR A 27 -5.38 -10.96 3.81
N HIS A 28 -4.78 -11.56 4.84
CA HIS A 28 -3.46 -12.16 4.74
C HIS A 28 -3.41 -13.53 5.44
N LEU A 29 -2.38 -14.29 5.11
CA LEU A 29 -2.09 -15.60 5.69
C LEU A 29 -0.69 -15.56 6.33
N PRO A 30 -0.55 -14.99 7.53
CA PRO A 30 0.75 -14.84 8.18
C PRO A 30 1.39 -16.21 8.40
N ASN A 31 2.70 -16.32 8.12
CA ASN A 31 3.47 -17.57 8.23
C ASN A 31 2.91 -18.73 7.38
N VAL A 32 2.04 -18.45 6.41
CA VAL A 32 1.35 -19.47 5.59
C VAL A 32 0.54 -20.45 6.46
N ALA A 33 0.02 -19.98 7.59
CA ALA A 33 -0.75 -20.77 8.54
C ALA A 33 -2.24 -20.39 8.49
N LEU A 34 -3.12 -21.38 8.28
CA LEU A 34 -4.57 -21.19 8.33
C LEU A 34 -5.07 -20.93 9.77
N PRO A 35 -6.20 -20.22 9.93
CA PRO A 35 -7.05 -19.65 8.89
C PRO A 35 -6.53 -18.30 8.34
N TRP A 36 -7.12 -17.84 7.23
CA TRP A 36 -6.93 -16.46 6.77
C TRP A 36 -7.45 -15.47 7.81
N SER A 37 -6.74 -14.36 7.98
CA SER A 37 -7.15 -13.27 8.86
C SER A 37 -7.38 -11.98 8.08
N ARG A 38 -8.37 -11.19 8.51
CA ARG A 38 -8.54 -9.80 8.05
C ARG A 38 -7.32 -9.00 8.50
N GLU A 39 -6.67 -8.32 7.57
CA GLU A 39 -5.51 -7.46 7.85
C GLU A 39 -5.96 -6.03 8.17
N TYR A 40 -6.68 -5.37 7.25
CA TYR A 40 -7.21 -4.02 7.41
C TYR A 40 -8.32 -3.71 6.39
N SER A 41 -9.12 -2.67 6.62
CA SER A 41 -9.94 -2.02 5.60
C SER A 41 -9.38 -0.66 5.19
N PHE A 42 -9.67 -0.19 3.98
CA PHE A 42 -9.15 1.09 3.46
C PHE A 42 -9.43 2.28 4.39
N ASP A 43 -10.65 2.37 4.89
CA ASP A 43 -11.09 3.44 5.79
C ASP A 43 -10.41 3.38 7.15
N GLU A 44 -10.20 2.19 7.70
CA GLU A 44 -9.42 1.94 8.92
C GLU A 44 -7.94 2.31 8.73
N ALA A 45 -7.34 1.94 7.60
CA ALA A 45 -5.93 2.18 7.33
C ALA A 45 -5.62 3.67 7.14
N TYR A 46 -6.47 4.38 6.39
CA TYR A 46 -6.16 5.73 5.92
C TYR A 46 -7.05 6.83 6.50
N ALA A 47 -8.06 6.49 7.31
CA ALA A 47 -9.05 7.43 7.85
C ALA A 47 -9.77 8.22 6.73
N LYS A 48 -10.05 7.55 5.61
CA LYS A 48 -10.72 8.11 4.44
C LYS A 48 -11.97 7.33 4.10
N ARG A 49 -13.07 8.04 3.84
CA ARG A 49 -14.39 7.43 3.61
C ARG A 49 -14.67 7.06 2.15
N ALA A 50 -13.84 7.52 1.22
CA ALA A 50 -14.08 7.37 -0.21
C ALA A 50 -12.81 6.98 -0.95
N TYR A 51 -12.85 5.86 -1.66
CA TYR A 51 -11.80 5.42 -2.58
C TYR A 51 -11.89 6.21 -3.90
N THR A 52 -11.30 7.42 -3.94
CA THR A 52 -11.29 8.30 -5.11
C THR A 52 -9.88 8.73 -5.47
N ALA A 53 -9.67 9.22 -6.69
CA ALA A 53 -8.37 9.75 -7.11
C ALA A 53 -7.86 10.86 -6.17
N ALA A 54 -8.74 11.76 -5.73
CA ALA A 54 -8.38 12.83 -4.79
C ALA A 54 -7.89 12.28 -3.44
N THR A 55 -8.61 11.30 -2.89
CA THR A 55 -8.21 10.60 -1.66
C THR A 55 -6.87 9.90 -1.81
N LEU A 56 -6.66 9.20 -2.93
CA LEU A 56 -5.40 8.48 -3.18
C LEU A 56 -4.23 9.45 -3.32
N SER A 57 -4.42 10.62 -3.95
CA SER A 57 -3.40 11.67 -3.99
C SER A 57 -3.10 12.27 -2.61
N GLU A 58 -4.08 12.36 -1.71
CA GLU A 58 -3.83 12.77 -0.33
C GLU A 58 -2.99 11.75 0.43
N ILE A 59 -3.30 10.46 0.28
CA ILE A 59 -2.54 9.36 0.89
C ILE A 59 -1.10 9.34 0.35
N GLU A 60 -0.93 9.47 -0.96
CA GLU A 60 0.37 9.53 -1.62
C GLU A 60 1.23 10.67 -1.05
N ARG A 61 0.69 11.90 -0.95
CA ARG A 61 1.41 13.02 -0.33
C ARG A 61 1.75 12.76 1.14
N ALA A 62 0.86 12.11 1.88
CA ALA A 62 1.08 11.77 3.28
C ALA A 62 2.22 10.74 3.44
N ILE A 63 2.30 9.72 2.58
CA ILE A 63 3.41 8.76 2.55
C ILE A 63 4.75 9.47 2.32
N GLY A 64 4.77 10.52 1.49
CA GLY A 64 5.98 11.30 1.22
C GLY A 64 6.44 12.18 2.37
N SER A 65 5.50 12.69 3.18
CA SER A 65 5.74 13.76 4.15
C SER A 65 5.65 13.33 5.62
N ASP A 66 4.99 12.21 5.93
CA ASP A 66 4.80 11.70 7.29
C ASP A 66 5.44 10.31 7.44
N ALA A 67 6.43 10.22 8.31
CA ALA A 67 7.17 8.99 8.55
C ALA A 67 6.32 7.87 9.16
N ALA A 68 5.35 8.19 10.03
CA ALA A 68 4.50 7.20 10.67
C ALA A 68 3.50 6.61 9.67
N ILE A 69 2.90 7.46 8.82
CA ILE A 69 2.02 7.01 7.73
C ILE A 69 2.81 6.16 6.73
N ARG A 70 4.04 6.58 6.40
CA ARG A 70 4.93 5.82 5.54
C ARG A 70 5.27 4.44 6.11
N THR A 71 5.64 4.34 7.39
CA THR A 71 5.90 3.05 8.03
C THR A 71 4.67 2.15 7.96
N LYS A 72 3.50 2.66 8.35
CA LYS A 72 2.23 1.92 8.27
C LYS A 72 1.93 1.43 6.85
N TYR A 73 2.18 2.26 5.84
CA TYR A 73 2.01 1.88 4.44
C TYR A 73 2.92 0.71 4.04
N PHE A 74 4.20 0.73 4.41
CA PHE A 74 5.13 -0.36 4.05
C PHE A 74 4.91 -1.66 4.83
N ASP A 75 4.30 -1.56 6.02
CA ASP A 75 3.78 -2.73 6.72
C ASP A 75 2.70 -3.42 5.88
N TYR A 76 1.69 -2.69 5.41
CA TYR A 76 0.64 -3.23 4.55
C TYR A 76 1.13 -3.63 3.15
N TYR A 77 2.06 -2.88 2.55
CA TYR A 77 2.65 -3.19 1.24
C TYR A 77 3.29 -4.59 1.22
N SER A 78 3.80 -5.02 2.38
CA SER A 78 4.42 -6.33 2.58
C SER A 78 3.51 -7.35 3.28
N SER A 79 2.21 -7.03 3.39
CA SER A 79 1.20 -7.85 4.06
C SER A 79 1.57 -8.23 5.50
N GLY A 80 2.21 -7.31 6.22
CA GLY A 80 2.66 -7.48 7.60
C GLY A 80 3.94 -8.31 7.77
N ALA A 81 4.66 -8.67 6.69
CA ALA A 81 5.91 -9.41 6.79
C ALA A 81 7.09 -8.51 7.17
N SER A 82 7.50 -8.52 8.44
CA SER A 82 8.42 -7.52 9.03
C SER A 82 9.73 -7.31 8.26
N LYS A 83 10.37 -8.37 7.76
CA LYS A 83 11.62 -8.24 6.97
C LYS A 83 11.36 -7.50 5.66
N ALA A 84 10.33 -7.91 4.92
CA ALA A 84 9.97 -7.27 3.65
C ALA A 84 9.52 -5.81 3.87
N SER A 85 8.77 -5.53 4.95
CA SER A 85 8.39 -4.18 5.35
C SER A 85 9.61 -3.30 5.59
N ALA A 86 10.59 -3.78 6.36
CA ALA A 86 11.83 -3.05 6.63
C ALA A 86 12.65 -2.81 5.34
N ASP A 87 12.79 -3.83 4.49
CA ASP A 87 13.53 -3.74 3.23
C ASP A 87 12.89 -2.75 2.24
N ALA A 88 11.55 -2.69 2.20
CA ALA A 88 10.81 -1.78 1.36
C ALA A 88 10.85 -0.34 1.92
N LEU A 89 10.68 -0.17 3.23
CA LEU A 89 10.79 1.12 3.92
C LEU A 89 12.19 1.75 3.73
N ALA A 90 13.26 0.94 3.74
CA ALA A 90 14.62 1.44 3.46
C ALA A 90 14.77 2.02 2.03
N LYS A 91 13.89 1.64 1.11
CA LYS A 91 13.88 2.07 -0.31
C LYS A 91 12.64 2.91 -0.63
N TRP A 92 11.98 3.46 0.39
CA TRP A 92 10.64 4.03 0.28
C TRP A 92 10.50 5.09 -0.82
N ARG A 93 11.54 5.91 -1.06
CA ARG A 93 11.49 7.01 -2.03
C ARG A 93 11.24 6.49 -3.45
N GLY A 94 11.84 5.36 -3.83
CA GLY A 94 11.61 4.74 -5.13
C GLY A 94 10.17 4.27 -5.30
N TYR A 95 9.62 3.62 -4.27
CA TYR A 95 8.21 3.20 -4.26
C TYR A 95 7.25 4.40 -4.30
N TRP A 96 7.51 5.43 -3.50
CA TRP A 96 6.70 6.65 -3.45
C TRP A 96 6.68 7.38 -4.80
N CYS A 97 7.84 7.54 -5.45
CA CYS A 97 7.91 8.11 -6.79
C CYS A 97 7.16 7.25 -7.83
N GLY A 98 7.17 5.93 -7.68
CA GLY A 98 6.39 5.02 -8.51
C GLY A 98 4.86 5.16 -8.35
N LEU A 99 4.38 5.70 -7.22
CA LEU A 99 2.96 6.00 -7.03
C LEU A 99 2.53 7.28 -7.77
N GLN A 100 3.45 8.20 -8.05
CA GLN A 100 3.14 9.51 -8.61
C GLN A 100 3.13 9.55 -10.13
N THR A 101 4.04 8.82 -10.77
CA THR A 101 4.35 9.04 -12.17
C THR A 101 4.86 7.78 -12.86
N ILE A 102 4.34 7.52 -14.05
CA ILE A 102 4.63 6.31 -14.84
C ILE A 102 5.77 6.54 -15.87
N PRO A 103 5.98 7.74 -16.47
CA PRO A 103 7.11 7.93 -17.37
C PRO A 103 8.44 7.69 -16.66
N ALA A 104 9.31 6.87 -17.28
CA ALA A 104 10.61 6.50 -16.72
C ALA A 104 11.49 7.71 -16.37
N ALA A 105 11.42 8.79 -17.16
CA ALA A 105 12.14 10.03 -16.90
C ALA A 105 11.67 10.72 -15.61
N ALA A 106 10.36 10.76 -15.38
CA ALA A 106 9.77 11.38 -14.19
C ALA A 106 10.03 10.53 -12.93
N LEU A 107 9.93 9.19 -13.06
CA LEU A 107 10.31 8.27 -11.99
C LEU A 107 11.77 8.46 -11.59
N THR A 108 12.69 8.47 -12.56
CA THR A 108 14.13 8.68 -12.34
C THR A 108 14.40 10.03 -11.67
N SER A 109 13.78 11.10 -12.18
CA SER A 109 13.95 12.43 -11.61
C SER A 109 13.49 12.51 -10.15
N CYS A 110 12.40 11.84 -9.77
CA CYS A 110 11.90 11.85 -8.41
C CYS A 110 12.74 10.95 -7.48
N ALA A 111 13.04 9.72 -7.92
CA ALA A 111 13.70 8.71 -7.10
C ALA A 111 15.19 9.00 -6.88
N CYS A 112 15.83 9.66 -7.84
CA CYS A 112 17.25 10.03 -7.79
C CYS A 112 17.50 11.49 -7.46
N ALA A 113 16.46 12.32 -7.26
CA ALA A 113 16.65 13.64 -6.68
C ALA A 113 17.35 13.47 -5.31
N LEU A 114 18.40 14.25 -5.05
CA LEU A 114 19.08 14.27 -3.76
C LEU A 114 18.17 15.00 -2.77
#